data_AF-B9SWT0-F1
#
_entry.id   AF-B9SWT0-F1
#
_cell.length_a   1.000
_cell.length_b   1.000
_cell.length_c   1.000
_cell.angle_alpha   90.00
_cell.angle_beta   90.00
_cell.angle_gamma   90.00
#
_symmetry.space_group_name_H-M   'P 1'
#
loop_
_entity.id
_entity.type
_entity.pdbx_description
1 polymer ?
#
loop_
_entity_poly.entity_id
_entity_poly.type
_entity_poly.pdbx_seq_one_letter_code
_entity_poly.pdbx_strand_id
1 'polypeptide(L)'
;MSPHDRRPNHVNELVQGVIEGETRVLAASMTMEDIFKGTKEFKQEYFSYLGQRTQMEAANQAKVDVAAATIKSETGAKIRQGETAQNAAKIDGETKIISVQRQGEGQKEEIKVKTEVKIFQDEKDANAELATKKAGWAEASKLAEVEAAKAVAIREAEVQSQLETKNALARTEKLKAELLSRATVQEANWEMYKKQREVDAVFYEKQKNAEAQKANADAAFYARQQAADGELYAKKKESEAIQILAQAQGVYLATLLKQLGGNYAALRDYIMLDKNLFQEIANINASAVKGLQPKMSIWNNGVNGGEQANGGAGDPVKDIAGVYGMLPPLLQTVHEQTGMLPPAWLGTLTENTCLENTCCLIQID
;
A
#
# COMPACT_ATOMS: atom_id res chain seq x y z
N MET A 1 -57.62 28.44 -12.64
CA MET A 1 -56.63 27.70 -11.85
C MET A 1 -55.26 27.95 -12.47
N SER A 2 -54.32 28.51 -11.70
CA SER A 2 -53.03 29.01 -12.18
C SER A 2 -52.08 27.88 -12.61
N PRO A 3 -51.20 28.05 -13.62
CA PRO A 3 -50.27 27.01 -14.11
C PRO A 3 -49.15 26.60 -13.14
N HIS A 4 -49.16 27.08 -11.89
CA HIS A 4 -48.07 26.90 -10.94
C HIS A 4 -48.13 25.61 -10.11
N ASP A 5 -49.23 24.85 -10.16
CA ASP A 5 -49.46 23.72 -9.25
C ASP A 5 -48.96 22.34 -9.77
N ARG A 6 -48.47 22.26 -11.01
CA ARG A 6 -47.92 21.01 -11.59
C ARG A 6 -46.39 20.88 -11.53
N ARG A 7 -45.69 21.89 -11.00
CA ARG A 7 -44.22 21.90 -10.94
C ARG A 7 -43.60 21.00 -9.86
N PRO A 8 -44.17 20.79 -8.66
CA PRO A 8 -43.47 20.01 -7.63
C PRO A 8 -43.41 18.52 -7.96
N ASN A 9 -44.45 17.97 -8.60
CA ASN A 9 -44.47 16.56 -8.99
C ASN A 9 -43.46 16.25 -10.09
N HIS A 10 -43.30 17.15 -11.07
CA HIS A 10 -42.32 16.97 -12.14
C HIS A 10 -40.87 17.03 -11.64
N VAL A 11 -40.58 17.92 -10.69
CA VAL A 11 -39.24 17.98 -10.06
C VAL A 11 -38.99 16.73 -9.22
N ASN A 12 -39.99 16.24 -8.49
CA ASN A 12 -39.87 15.01 -7.71
C ASN A 12 -39.67 13.77 -8.60
N GLU A 13 -40.40 13.64 -9.72
CA GLU A 13 -40.20 12.57 -10.70
C GLU A 13 -38.82 12.62 -11.33
N LEU A 14 -38.31 13.82 -11.65
CA LEU A 14 -36.98 14.00 -12.20
C LEU A 14 -35.89 13.63 -11.19
N VAL A 15 -35.99 14.12 -9.95
CA VAL A 15 -35.05 13.82 -8.87
C VAL A 15 -35.06 12.32 -8.55
N GLN A 16 -36.24 11.71 -8.52
CA GLN A 16 -36.38 10.26 -8.34
C GLN A 16 -35.73 9.50 -9.50
N GLY A 17 -35.99 9.89 -10.76
CA GLY A 17 -35.40 9.26 -11.94
C GLY A 17 -33.86 9.36 -11.98
N VAL A 18 -33.32 10.51 -11.57
CA VAL A 18 -31.86 10.72 -11.45
C VAL A 18 -31.28 9.85 -10.35
N ILE A 19 -31.87 9.84 -9.16
CA ILE A 19 -31.41 9.00 -8.03
C ILE A 19 -31.46 7.51 -8.40
N GLU A 20 -32.56 7.05 -8.99
CA GLU A 20 -32.69 5.65 -9.42
C GLU A 20 -31.71 5.27 -10.52
N GLY A 21 -31.49 6.16 -11.50
CA GLY A 21 -30.54 5.93 -12.58
C GLY A 21 -29.11 5.81 -12.06
N GLU A 22 -28.71 6.72 -11.18
CA GLU A 22 -27.37 6.74 -10.60
C GLU A 22 -27.12 5.58 -9.64
N THR A 23 -28.11 5.22 -8.85
CA THR A 23 -28.03 4.06 -7.95
C THR A 23 -27.81 2.77 -8.75
N ARG A 24 -28.41 2.64 -9.95
CA ARG A 24 -28.16 1.49 -10.85
C ARG A 24 -26.74 1.48 -11.41
N VAL A 25 -26.21 2.64 -11.80
CA VAL A 25 -24.83 2.74 -12.30
C VAL A 25 -23.83 2.41 -11.21
N LEU A 26 -24.04 2.92 -9.99
CA LEU A 26 -23.18 2.60 -8.85
C LEU A 26 -23.24 1.11 -8.50
N ALA A 27 -24.43 0.52 -8.43
CA ALA A 27 -24.60 -0.90 -8.19
C ALA A 27 -23.94 -1.79 -9.25
N ALA A 28 -23.92 -1.37 -10.52
CA ALA A 28 -23.23 -2.09 -11.60
C ALA A 28 -21.70 -2.02 -11.49
N SER A 29 -21.16 -1.00 -10.82
CA SER A 29 -19.72 -0.84 -10.61
C SER A 29 -19.20 -1.55 -9.35
N MET A 30 -20.09 -2.06 -8.50
CA MET A 30 -19.75 -2.75 -7.25
C MET A 30 -19.84 -4.27 -7.41
N THR A 31 -19.06 -4.99 -6.60
CA THR A 31 -19.14 -6.45 -6.53
C THR A 31 -20.35 -6.88 -5.71
N MET A 32 -20.87 -8.08 -5.96
CA MET A 32 -22.05 -8.61 -5.24
C MET A 32 -21.78 -8.67 -3.73
N GLU A 33 -20.54 -9.01 -3.33
CA GLU A 33 -20.13 -9.03 -1.92
C GLU A 33 -20.18 -7.64 -1.28
N ASP A 34 -19.79 -6.60 -2.00
CA ASP A 34 -19.79 -5.23 -1.49
C ASP A 34 -21.21 -4.64 -1.39
N ILE A 35 -22.14 -5.08 -2.25
CA ILE A 35 -23.57 -4.74 -2.15
C ILE A 35 -24.20 -5.36 -0.89
N PHE A 36 -23.75 -6.55 -0.46
CA PHE A 36 -24.32 -7.26 0.70
C PHE A 36 -23.65 -6.98 2.05
N LYS A 37 -22.49 -6.30 2.10
CA LYS A 37 -21.78 -5.98 3.36
C LYS A 37 -22.56 -5.07 4.31
N GLY A 38 -23.53 -4.29 3.83
CA GLY A 38 -24.44 -3.52 4.67
C GLY A 38 -25.07 -2.34 3.96
N THR A 39 -26.38 -2.15 4.16
CA THR A 39 -27.16 -1.05 3.55
C THR A 39 -26.75 0.34 4.05
N LYS A 40 -26.05 0.40 5.18
CA LYS A 40 -25.61 1.65 5.81
C LYS A 40 -24.33 2.19 5.19
N GLU A 41 -23.32 1.35 4.95
CA GLU A 41 -22.10 1.75 4.25
C GLU A 41 -22.41 2.19 2.82
N PHE A 42 -23.25 1.43 2.11
CA PHE A 42 -23.67 1.77 0.75
C PHE A 42 -24.34 3.15 0.66
N LYS A 43 -25.25 3.46 1.59
CA LYS A 43 -25.92 4.75 1.65
C LYS A 43 -24.93 5.90 1.86
N GLN A 44 -23.94 5.72 2.73
CA GLN A 44 -22.96 6.74 3.05
C GLN A 44 -21.98 7.00 1.89
N GLU A 45 -21.52 5.94 1.22
CA GLU A 45 -20.70 6.05 0.01
C GLU A 45 -21.47 6.71 -1.14
N TYR A 46 -22.74 6.35 -1.34
CA TYR A 46 -23.60 6.96 -2.35
C TYR A 46 -23.74 8.47 -2.15
N PHE A 47 -24.05 8.94 -0.93
CA PHE A 47 -24.18 10.38 -0.65
C PHE A 47 -22.84 11.12 -0.76
N SER A 48 -21.72 10.48 -0.39
CA SER A 48 -20.39 11.08 -0.56
C SER A 48 -20.03 11.23 -2.04
N TYR A 49 -20.23 10.19 -2.83
CA TYR A 49 -20.00 10.20 -4.29
C TYR A 49 -20.89 11.23 -4.99
N LEU A 50 -22.18 11.25 -4.66
CA LEU A 50 -23.14 12.22 -5.23
C LEU A 50 -22.77 13.66 -4.87
N GLY A 51 -22.36 13.89 -3.61
CA GLY A 51 -21.89 15.20 -3.15
C GLY A 51 -20.64 15.66 -3.90
N GLN A 52 -19.67 14.77 -4.09
CA GLN A 52 -18.44 15.07 -4.83
C GLN A 52 -18.73 15.35 -6.31
N ARG A 53 -19.60 14.56 -6.94
CA ARG A 53 -19.94 14.73 -8.36
C ARG A 53 -20.71 16.03 -8.60
N THR A 54 -21.66 16.37 -7.73
CA THR A 54 -22.44 17.62 -7.82
C THR A 54 -21.53 18.84 -7.68
N GLN A 55 -20.56 18.81 -6.76
CA GLN A 55 -19.57 19.87 -6.62
C GLN A 55 -18.67 19.99 -7.86
N MET A 56 -18.25 18.86 -8.43
CA MET A 56 -17.41 18.83 -9.62
C MET A 56 -18.17 19.30 -10.87
N GLU A 57 -19.45 18.93 -11.01
CA GLU A 57 -20.32 19.35 -12.10
C GLU A 57 -20.61 20.85 -12.03
N ALA A 58 -20.91 21.39 -10.84
CA ALA A 58 -21.05 22.83 -10.63
C ALA A 58 -19.74 23.60 -10.93
N ALA A 59 -18.58 23.05 -10.52
CA ALA A 59 -17.28 23.67 -10.79
C ALA A 59 -16.92 23.63 -12.29
N ASN A 60 -17.25 22.54 -12.98
CA ASN A 60 -17.00 22.40 -14.42
C ASN A 60 -17.94 23.30 -15.23
N GLN A 61 -19.22 23.36 -14.87
CA GLN A 61 -20.18 24.26 -15.50
C GLN A 61 -19.77 25.72 -15.31
N ALA A 62 -19.36 26.11 -14.10
CA ALA A 62 -18.84 27.45 -13.84
C ALA A 62 -17.58 27.77 -14.68
N LYS A 63 -16.68 26.80 -14.88
CA LYS A 63 -15.51 26.98 -15.76
C LYS A 63 -15.92 27.16 -17.22
N VAL A 64 -16.89 26.39 -17.71
CA VAL A 64 -17.40 26.51 -19.08
C VAL A 64 -18.08 27.85 -19.29
N ASP A 65 -18.89 28.31 -18.34
CA ASP A 65 -19.59 29.60 -18.42
C ASP A 65 -18.60 30.78 -18.35
N VAL A 66 -17.58 30.69 -17.49
CA VAL A 66 -16.49 31.69 -17.41
C VAL A 66 -15.69 31.73 -18.72
N ALA A 67 -15.34 30.57 -19.28
CA ALA A 67 -14.63 30.46 -20.55
C ALA A 67 -15.46 31.00 -21.72
N ALA A 68 -16.75 30.68 -21.78
CA ALA A 68 -17.67 31.20 -22.79
C ALA A 68 -17.83 32.73 -22.67
N ALA A 69 -17.89 33.26 -21.44
CA ALA A 69 -17.96 34.70 -21.20
C ALA A 69 -16.66 35.42 -21.58
N THR A 70 -15.49 34.82 -21.31
CA THR A 70 -14.18 35.39 -21.73
C THR A 70 -14.02 35.36 -23.24
N ILE A 71 -14.40 34.27 -23.92
CA ILE A 71 -14.37 34.20 -25.39
C ILE A 71 -15.29 35.27 -25.99
N LYS A 72 -16.49 35.47 -25.42
CA LYS A 72 -17.44 36.49 -25.89
C LYS A 72 -16.93 37.92 -25.64
N SER A 73 -16.28 38.18 -24.51
CA SER A 73 -15.73 39.51 -24.20
C SER A 73 -14.50 39.84 -25.05
N GLU A 74 -13.59 38.89 -25.25
CA GLU A 74 -12.40 39.05 -26.09
C GLU A 74 -12.77 39.20 -27.57
N THR A 75 -13.76 38.42 -28.05
CA THR A 75 -14.25 38.53 -29.42
C THR A 75 -14.94 39.88 -29.65
N GLY A 76 -15.75 40.36 -28.69
CA GLY A 76 -16.38 41.67 -28.77
C GLY A 76 -15.38 42.84 -28.71
N ALA A 77 -14.25 42.69 -28.02
CA ALA A 77 -13.17 43.66 -27.98
C ALA A 77 -12.37 43.68 -29.30
N LYS A 78 -12.06 42.50 -29.85
CA LYS A 78 -11.33 42.36 -31.12
C LYS A 78 -12.15 42.83 -32.32
N ILE A 79 -13.47 42.60 -32.35
CA ILE A 79 -14.36 43.12 -33.40
C ILE A 79 -14.34 44.65 -33.41
N ARG A 80 -14.45 45.30 -32.24
CA ARG A 80 -14.37 46.76 -32.11
C ARG A 80 -13.00 47.31 -32.54
N GLN A 81 -11.91 46.64 -32.21
CA GLN A 81 -10.58 47.02 -32.69
C GLN A 81 -10.45 46.86 -34.21
N GLY A 82 -10.98 45.77 -34.78
CA GLY A 82 -10.98 45.52 -36.23
C GLY A 82 -11.81 46.54 -37.01
N GLU A 83 -13.00 46.90 -36.53
CA GLU A 83 -13.83 47.95 -37.13
C GLU A 83 -13.17 49.32 -37.03
N THR A 84 -12.56 49.66 -35.88
CA THR A 84 -11.82 50.93 -35.74
C THR A 84 -10.62 50.99 -36.70
N ALA A 85 -9.90 49.88 -36.87
CA ALA A 85 -8.77 49.80 -37.79
C ALA A 85 -9.21 49.87 -39.27
N GLN A 86 -10.30 49.21 -39.66
CA GLN A 86 -10.84 49.30 -41.02
C GLN A 86 -11.39 50.69 -41.33
N ASN A 87 -12.09 51.33 -40.39
CA ASN A 87 -12.61 52.67 -40.57
C ASN A 87 -11.48 53.70 -40.64
N ALA A 88 -10.42 53.54 -39.85
CA ALA A 88 -9.22 54.38 -39.97
C ALA A 88 -8.54 54.23 -41.34
N ALA A 89 -8.41 53.01 -41.86
CA ALA A 89 -7.84 52.76 -43.18
C ALA A 89 -8.72 53.29 -44.33
N LYS A 90 -10.06 53.19 -44.22
CA LYS A 90 -10.99 53.80 -45.18
C LYS A 90 -10.89 55.33 -45.16
N ILE A 91 -10.85 55.95 -43.98
CA ILE A 91 -10.70 57.40 -43.86
C ILE A 91 -9.34 57.86 -44.41
N ASP A 92 -8.25 57.15 -44.15
CA ASP A 92 -6.93 57.50 -44.71
C ASP A 92 -6.92 57.36 -46.24
N GLY A 93 -7.52 56.29 -46.77
CA GLY A 93 -7.70 56.09 -48.21
C GLY A 93 -8.53 57.19 -48.87
N GLU A 94 -9.68 57.53 -48.30
CA GLU A 94 -10.56 58.61 -48.78
C GLU A 94 -9.89 59.98 -48.64
N THR A 95 -9.14 60.23 -47.56
CA THR A 95 -8.37 61.47 -47.36
C THR A 95 -7.28 61.62 -48.42
N LYS A 96 -6.64 60.51 -48.80
CA LYS A 96 -5.62 60.48 -49.86
C LYS A 96 -6.23 60.68 -51.25
N ILE A 97 -7.42 60.14 -51.50
CA ILE A 97 -8.17 60.38 -52.75
C ILE A 97 -8.59 61.85 -52.83
N ILE A 98 -9.10 62.43 -51.74
CA ILE A 98 -9.50 63.85 -51.71
C ILE A 98 -8.30 64.79 -51.87
N SER A 99 -7.13 64.46 -51.31
CA SER A 99 -5.92 65.28 -51.48
C SER A 99 -5.34 65.20 -52.89
N VAL A 100 -5.40 64.04 -53.53
CA VAL A 100 -5.02 63.85 -54.94
C VAL A 100 -6.04 64.52 -55.88
N GLN A 101 -7.34 64.45 -55.58
CA GLN A 101 -8.39 65.11 -56.36
C GLN A 101 -8.27 66.64 -56.28
N ARG A 102 -7.98 67.21 -55.09
CA ARG A 102 -7.71 68.64 -54.91
C ARG A 102 -6.44 69.11 -55.63
N GLN A 103 -5.40 68.26 -55.73
CA GLN A 103 -4.21 68.56 -56.54
C GLN A 103 -4.49 68.48 -58.06
N GLY A 104 -5.34 67.54 -58.49
CA GLY A 104 -5.73 67.37 -59.90
C GLY A 104 -6.63 68.48 -60.43
N GLU A 105 -7.42 69.13 -59.57
CA GLU A 105 -8.24 70.30 -59.94
C GLU A 105 -7.38 71.58 -60.01
N GLY A 106 -6.43 71.78 -59.07
CA GLY A 106 -5.52 72.93 -59.11
C GLY A 106 -4.57 72.95 -60.32
N GLN A 107 -4.16 71.78 -60.82
CA GLN A 107 -3.33 71.68 -62.04
C GLN A 107 -4.15 71.80 -63.34
N LYS A 108 -5.47 71.56 -63.31
CA LYS A 108 -6.33 71.72 -64.49
C LYS A 108 -6.60 73.19 -64.86
N GLU A 109 -6.46 74.11 -63.91
CA GLU A 109 -6.61 75.55 -64.16
C GLU A 109 -5.28 76.24 -64.53
N GLU A 110 -4.13 75.76 -64.05
CA GLU A 110 -2.81 76.22 -64.53
C GLU A 110 -2.52 75.82 -65.98
N ILE A 111 -3.03 74.66 -66.43
CA ILE A 111 -2.84 74.18 -67.81
C ILE A 111 -3.69 74.96 -68.81
N LYS A 112 -4.96 75.26 -68.48
CA LYS A 112 -5.86 76.00 -69.40
C LYS A 112 -5.35 77.41 -69.71
N VAL A 113 -4.79 78.11 -68.71
CA VAL A 113 -4.24 79.47 -68.88
C VAL A 113 -2.91 79.48 -69.65
N LYS A 114 -2.08 78.42 -69.54
CA LYS A 114 -0.84 78.29 -70.32
C LYS A 114 -1.06 77.84 -71.76
N THR A 115 -2.16 77.15 -72.07
CA THR A 115 -2.48 76.72 -73.45
C THR A 115 -3.06 77.85 -74.31
N GLU A 116 -3.85 78.78 -73.76
CA GLU A 116 -4.46 79.85 -74.57
C GLU A 116 -3.47 80.94 -74.99
N VAL A 117 -2.40 81.18 -74.22
CA VAL A 117 -1.36 82.18 -74.57
C VAL A 117 -0.36 81.66 -75.61
N LYS A 118 -0.21 80.33 -75.76
CA LYS A 118 0.70 79.73 -76.76
C LYS A 118 0.07 79.50 -78.13
N ILE A 119 -1.26 79.54 -78.24
CA ILE A 119 -1.97 79.29 -79.50
C ILE A 119 -1.89 80.48 -80.47
N PHE A 120 -1.46 81.67 -80.03
CA PHE A 120 -1.43 82.88 -80.87
C PHE A 120 -0.05 83.33 -81.37
N GLN A 121 1.05 82.74 -80.90
CA GLN A 121 2.40 83.12 -81.33
C GLN A 121 3.03 82.12 -82.31
N ASP A 122 2.54 80.88 -82.34
CA ASP A 122 3.14 79.78 -83.12
C ASP A 122 2.46 79.56 -84.48
N GLU A 123 1.56 80.44 -84.92
CA GLU A 123 0.82 80.26 -86.18
C GLU A 123 1.54 80.83 -87.42
N LYS A 124 2.63 81.60 -87.24
CA LYS A 124 3.38 82.20 -88.37
C LYS A 124 4.73 81.58 -88.74
N ASP A 125 5.35 80.78 -87.87
CA ASP A 125 6.64 80.10 -88.18
C ASP A 125 6.46 78.58 -88.45
N ALA A 126 5.24 78.17 -88.79
CA ALA A 126 4.68 76.89 -88.33
C ALA A 126 4.66 75.70 -89.30
N ASN A 127 5.29 75.75 -90.49
CA ASN A 127 5.08 74.67 -91.47
C ASN A 127 6.34 73.93 -91.97
N ALA A 128 7.55 74.33 -91.57
CA ALA A 128 8.78 73.58 -91.89
C ALA A 128 9.55 73.10 -90.63
N GLU A 129 9.67 73.94 -89.60
CA GLU A 129 10.32 73.56 -88.32
C GLU A 129 9.43 72.72 -87.39
N LEU A 130 8.11 72.82 -87.55
CA LEU A 130 7.14 72.10 -86.72
C LEU A 130 7.15 70.60 -87.03
N ALA A 131 7.49 70.20 -88.25
CA ALA A 131 7.62 68.79 -88.64
C ALA A 131 8.89 68.14 -88.04
N THR A 132 10.04 68.82 -88.09
CA THR A 132 11.30 68.31 -87.54
C THR A 132 11.28 68.30 -86.00
N LYS A 133 10.71 69.34 -85.36
CA LYS A 133 10.51 69.33 -83.92
C LYS A 133 9.45 68.31 -83.49
N LYS A 134 8.31 68.18 -84.18
CA LYS A 134 7.31 67.12 -83.88
C LYS A 134 7.92 65.72 -84.01
N ALA A 135 8.80 65.49 -84.98
CA ALA A 135 9.55 64.24 -85.09
C ALA A 135 10.49 64.04 -83.88
N GLY A 136 11.24 65.07 -83.48
CA GLY A 136 12.10 65.03 -82.28
C GLY A 136 11.34 64.84 -80.96
N TRP A 137 10.18 65.47 -80.77
CA TRP A 137 9.32 65.27 -79.60
C TRP A 137 8.66 63.89 -79.60
N ALA A 138 8.25 63.38 -80.78
CA ALA A 138 7.71 62.03 -80.90
C ALA A 138 8.78 60.96 -80.66
N GLU A 139 10.01 61.18 -81.13
CA GLU A 139 11.15 60.30 -80.85
C GLU A 139 11.58 60.36 -79.39
N ALA A 140 11.62 61.55 -78.78
CA ALA A 140 11.89 61.71 -77.35
C ALA A 140 10.79 61.10 -76.46
N SER A 141 9.51 61.22 -76.84
CA SER A 141 8.39 60.55 -76.14
C SER A 141 8.52 59.03 -76.24
N LYS A 142 8.80 58.50 -77.43
CA LYS A 142 9.00 57.06 -77.62
C LYS A 142 10.24 56.55 -76.89
N LEU A 143 11.33 57.32 -76.86
CA LEU A 143 12.53 56.97 -76.11
C LEU A 143 12.25 56.97 -74.60
N ALA A 144 11.56 57.98 -74.08
CA ALA A 144 11.14 58.05 -72.68
C ALA A 144 10.15 56.92 -72.31
N GLU A 145 9.21 56.58 -73.20
CA GLU A 145 8.30 55.45 -73.02
C GLU A 145 9.04 54.12 -73.01
N VAL A 146 10.03 53.93 -73.90
CA VAL A 146 10.85 52.71 -73.94
C VAL A 146 11.78 52.63 -72.74
N GLU A 147 12.35 53.74 -72.27
CA GLU A 147 13.18 53.79 -71.07
C GLU A 147 12.35 53.53 -69.81
N ALA A 148 11.15 54.09 -69.71
CA ALA A 148 10.20 53.79 -68.64
C ALA A 148 9.77 52.32 -68.68
N ALA A 149 9.45 51.77 -69.87
CA ALA A 149 9.10 50.37 -70.04
C ALA A 149 10.27 49.43 -69.68
N LYS A 150 11.50 49.77 -70.07
CA LYS A 150 12.71 49.02 -69.69
C LYS A 150 12.99 49.11 -68.19
N ALA A 151 12.79 50.26 -67.56
CA ALA A 151 12.95 50.43 -66.11
C ALA A 151 11.90 49.62 -65.33
N VAL A 152 10.66 49.57 -65.82
CA VAL A 152 9.60 48.70 -65.27
C VAL A 152 9.99 47.23 -65.43
N ALA A 153 10.45 46.81 -66.62
CA ALA A 153 10.85 45.43 -66.88
C ALA A 153 12.06 44.99 -66.02
N ILE A 154 13.05 45.85 -65.78
CA ILE A 154 14.19 45.55 -64.90
C ILE A 154 13.72 45.38 -63.46
N ARG A 155 12.86 46.27 -62.95
CA ARG A 155 12.31 46.12 -61.59
C ARG A 155 11.42 44.89 -61.44
N GLU A 156 10.61 44.57 -62.43
CA GLU A 156 9.82 43.34 -62.44
C GLU A 156 10.70 42.09 -62.43
N ALA A 157 11.78 42.07 -63.22
CA ALA A 157 12.76 40.97 -63.23
C ALA A 157 13.52 40.86 -61.89
N GLU A 158 13.92 41.97 -61.27
CA GLU A 158 14.53 41.99 -59.94
C GLU A 158 13.57 41.47 -58.87
N VAL A 159 12.31 41.90 -58.89
CA VAL A 159 11.27 41.44 -57.96
C VAL A 159 10.97 39.96 -58.17
N GLN A 160 10.93 39.46 -59.41
CA GLN A 160 10.77 38.03 -59.69
C GLN A 160 11.93 37.20 -59.15
N SER A 161 13.18 37.64 -59.35
CA SER A 161 14.37 36.98 -58.80
C SER A 161 14.37 36.95 -57.26
N GLN A 162 13.96 38.06 -56.63
CA GLN A 162 13.79 38.12 -55.17
C GLN A 162 12.66 37.23 -54.67
N LEU A 163 11.55 37.14 -55.40
CA LEU A 163 10.43 36.27 -55.05
C LEU A 163 10.85 34.80 -55.12
N GLU A 164 11.59 34.39 -56.15
CA GLU A 164 12.09 33.02 -56.29
C GLU A 164 13.08 32.64 -55.19
N THR A 165 14.03 33.52 -54.85
CA THR A 165 14.97 33.28 -53.74
C THR A 165 14.26 33.20 -52.39
N LYS A 166 13.28 34.07 -52.13
CA LYS A 166 12.44 34.01 -50.92
C LYS A 166 11.58 32.75 -50.88
N ASN A 167 11.01 32.33 -52.01
CA ASN A 167 10.25 31.09 -52.11
C ASN A 167 11.13 29.86 -51.89
N ALA A 168 12.36 29.86 -52.39
CA ALA A 168 13.32 28.78 -52.17
C ALA A 168 13.70 28.66 -50.68
N LEU A 169 14.03 29.78 -50.02
CA LEU A 169 14.32 29.79 -48.58
C LEU A 169 13.13 29.32 -47.75
N ALA A 170 11.93 29.83 -48.03
CA ALA A 170 10.71 29.42 -47.34
C ALA A 170 10.43 27.91 -47.49
N ARG A 171 10.72 27.31 -48.65
CA ARG A 171 10.63 25.85 -48.84
C ARG A 171 11.64 25.09 -47.99
N THR A 172 12.88 25.58 -47.90
CA THR A 172 13.91 24.93 -47.07
C THR A 172 13.59 25.01 -45.58
N GLU A 173 13.06 26.15 -45.12
CA GLU A 173 12.63 26.32 -43.72
C GLU A 173 11.43 25.42 -43.41
N LYS A 174 10.47 25.34 -44.32
CA LYS A 174 9.33 24.42 -44.19
C LYS A 174 9.76 22.96 -44.09
N LEU A 175 10.67 22.51 -44.96
CA LEU A 175 11.20 21.14 -44.92
C LEU A 175 12.01 20.87 -43.64
N LYS A 176 12.81 21.83 -43.17
CA LYS A 176 13.51 21.71 -41.88
C LYS A 176 12.52 21.59 -40.72
N ALA A 177 11.47 22.40 -40.70
CA ALA A 177 10.45 22.33 -39.66
C ALA A 177 9.70 20.99 -39.68
N GLU A 178 9.38 20.46 -40.87
CA GLU A 178 8.73 19.16 -41.04
C GLU A 178 9.63 17.98 -40.64
N LEU A 179 10.93 18.03 -40.96
CA LEU A 179 11.88 17.00 -40.55
C LEU A 179 12.12 17.04 -39.03
N LEU A 180 12.25 18.22 -38.45
CA LEU A 180 12.40 18.38 -37.00
C LEU A 180 11.14 17.90 -36.27
N SER A 181 9.95 18.25 -36.73
CA SER A 181 8.70 17.79 -36.11
C SER A 181 8.52 16.28 -36.27
N ARG A 182 8.86 15.70 -37.42
CA ARG A 182 8.83 14.25 -37.62
C ARG A 182 9.85 13.53 -36.75
N ALA A 183 11.06 14.08 -36.61
CA ALA A 183 12.11 13.53 -35.77
C ALA A 183 11.70 13.54 -34.30
N THR A 184 11.18 14.66 -33.77
CA THR A 184 10.74 14.74 -32.37
C THR A 184 9.55 13.83 -32.08
N VAL A 185 8.61 13.68 -33.02
CA VAL A 185 7.48 12.73 -32.89
C VAL A 185 7.98 11.29 -32.89
N GLN A 186 8.90 10.94 -33.79
CA GLN A 186 9.50 9.60 -33.83
C GLN A 186 10.32 9.33 -32.57
N GLU A 187 10.99 10.37 -32.02
CA GLU A 187 11.74 10.31 -30.79
C GLU A 187 10.84 9.98 -29.59
N ALA A 188 9.80 10.80 -29.40
CA ALA A 188 8.81 10.59 -28.36
C ALA A 188 8.11 9.23 -28.49
N ASN A 189 7.84 8.76 -29.71
CA ASN A 189 7.18 7.48 -29.93
C ASN A 189 8.07 6.28 -29.53
N TRP A 190 9.38 6.33 -29.80
CA TRP A 190 10.27 5.26 -29.34
C TRP A 190 10.42 5.27 -27.82
N GLU A 191 10.45 6.45 -27.18
CA GLU A 191 10.51 6.56 -25.72
C GLU A 191 9.27 5.96 -25.06
N MET A 192 8.09 6.26 -25.61
CA MET A 192 6.83 5.66 -25.15
C MET A 192 6.86 4.13 -25.29
N TYR A 193 7.35 3.62 -26.42
CA TYR A 193 7.47 2.17 -26.63
C TYR A 193 8.43 1.52 -25.62
N LYS A 194 9.58 2.15 -25.33
CA LYS A 194 10.54 1.65 -24.33
C LYS A 194 9.91 1.58 -22.94
N LYS A 195 9.24 2.65 -22.51
CA LYS A 195 8.53 2.69 -21.22
C LYS A 195 7.44 1.64 -21.14
N GLN A 196 6.67 1.42 -22.22
CA GLN A 196 5.65 0.38 -22.25
C GLN A 196 6.25 -1.01 -22.03
N ARG A 197 7.36 -1.31 -22.73
CA ARG A 197 8.06 -2.60 -22.59
C ARG A 197 8.61 -2.82 -21.17
N GLU A 198 9.11 -1.77 -20.53
CA GLU A 198 9.59 -1.84 -19.14
C GLU A 198 8.43 -2.10 -18.16
N VAL A 199 7.29 -1.42 -18.33
CA VAL A 199 6.09 -1.65 -17.52
C VAL A 199 5.56 -3.08 -17.72
N ASP A 200 5.49 -3.55 -18.96
CA ASP A 200 5.04 -4.90 -19.29
C ASP A 200 5.97 -5.98 -18.70
N ALA A 201 7.29 -5.75 -18.74
CA ALA A 201 8.28 -6.65 -18.15
C ALA A 201 8.12 -6.73 -16.62
N VAL A 202 8.00 -5.58 -15.94
CA VAL A 202 7.78 -5.53 -14.49
C VAL A 202 6.44 -6.17 -14.11
N PHE A 203 5.39 -5.97 -14.91
CA PHE A 203 4.09 -6.59 -14.69
C PHE A 203 4.20 -8.12 -14.80
N TYR A 204 4.85 -8.62 -15.85
CA TYR A 204 5.06 -10.05 -16.06
C TYR A 204 5.88 -10.70 -14.94
N GLU A 205 6.95 -10.05 -14.49
CA GLU A 205 7.76 -10.52 -13.35
C GLU A 205 6.93 -10.59 -12.06
N LYS A 206 6.16 -9.54 -11.75
CA LYS A 206 5.29 -9.52 -10.57
C LYS A 206 4.21 -10.61 -10.65
N GLN A 207 3.61 -10.82 -11.82
CA GLN A 207 2.61 -11.87 -12.03
C GLN A 207 3.22 -13.25 -11.78
N LYS A 208 4.41 -13.54 -12.31
CA LYS A 208 5.09 -14.82 -12.11
C LYS A 208 5.53 -15.04 -10.67
N ASN A 209 5.99 -14.00 -9.99
CA ASN A 209 6.32 -14.09 -8.56
C ASN A 209 5.09 -14.36 -7.70
N ALA A 210 3.96 -13.71 -7.99
CA ALA A 210 2.70 -13.97 -7.28
C ALA A 210 2.17 -15.39 -7.53
N GLU A 211 2.26 -15.87 -8.77
CA GLU A 211 1.89 -17.25 -9.13
C GLU A 211 2.79 -18.27 -8.41
N ALA A 212 4.11 -18.04 -8.37
CA ALA A 212 5.04 -18.88 -7.62
C ALA A 212 4.76 -18.88 -6.11
N GLN A 213 4.43 -17.71 -5.54
CA GLN A 213 4.05 -17.62 -4.13
C GLN A 213 2.75 -18.38 -3.83
N LYS A 214 1.74 -18.31 -4.71
CA LYS A 214 0.51 -19.10 -4.57
C LYS A 214 0.80 -20.60 -4.63
N ALA A 215 1.55 -21.05 -5.64
CA ALA A 215 1.93 -22.45 -5.77
C ALA A 215 2.72 -22.96 -4.55
N ASN A 216 3.63 -22.15 -4.00
CA ASN A 216 4.36 -22.48 -2.78
C ASN A 216 3.46 -22.55 -1.54
N ALA A 217 2.50 -21.63 -1.41
CA ALA A 217 1.54 -21.64 -0.31
C ALA A 217 0.61 -22.86 -0.40
N ASP A 218 0.11 -23.18 -1.58
CA ASP A 218 -0.74 -24.34 -1.84
C ASP A 218 0.01 -25.65 -1.58
N ALA A 219 1.26 -25.75 -2.03
CA ALA A 219 2.12 -26.90 -1.75
C ALA A 219 2.39 -27.06 -0.24
N ALA A 220 2.66 -25.97 0.47
CA ALA A 220 2.88 -25.99 1.93
C ALA A 220 1.60 -26.36 2.69
N PHE A 221 0.44 -25.87 2.24
CA PHE A 221 -0.85 -26.23 2.82
C PHE A 221 -1.14 -27.72 2.63
N TYR A 222 -0.97 -28.22 1.41
CA TYR A 222 -1.17 -29.63 1.08
C TYR A 222 -0.23 -30.56 1.85
N ALA A 223 1.05 -30.18 1.98
CA ALA A 223 2.02 -30.94 2.78
C ALA A 223 1.63 -31.00 4.27
N ARG A 224 1.18 -29.89 4.86
CA ARG A 224 0.70 -29.85 6.25
C ARG A 224 -0.58 -30.67 6.44
N GLN A 225 -1.49 -30.61 5.48
CA GLN A 225 -2.71 -31.40 5.50
C GLN A 225 -2.40 -32.90 5.50
N GLN A 226 -1.55 -33.36 4.57
CA GLN A 226 -1.14 -34.77 4.54
C GLN A 226 -0.43 -35.22 5.82
N ALA A 227 0.44 -34.37 6.40
CA ALA A 227 1.10 -34.67 7.66
C ALA A 227 0.10 -34.81 8.81
N ALA A 228 -0.84 -33.86 8.94
CA ALA A 228 -1.87 -33.89 9.97
C ALA A 228 -2.83 -35.09 9.79
N ASP A 229 -3.22 -35.40 8.56
CA ASP A 229 -4.06 -36.57 8.24
C ASP A 229 -3.31 -37.88 8.56
N GLY A 230 -2.01 -37.92 8.29
CA GLY A 230 -1.13 -39.03 8.67
C GLY A 230 -1.04 -39.23 10.17
N GLU A 231 -0.86 -38.15 10.94
CA GLU A 231 -0.84 -38.19 12.41
C GLU A 231 -2.19 -38.62 12.99
N LEU A 232 -3.29 -38.08 12.48
CA LEU A 232 -4.64 -38.45 12.90
C LEU A 232 -4.89 -39.93 12.63
N TYR A 233 -4.51 -40.42 11.45
CA TYR A 233 -4.63 -41.83 11.10
C TYR A 233 -3.80 -42.72 12.04
N ALA A 234 -2.56 -42.33 12.33
CA ALA A 234 -1.69 -43.04 13.27
C ALA A 234 -2.32 -43.10 14.68
N LYS A 235 -2.79 -41.96 15.21
CA LYS A 235 -3.45 -41.91 16.52
C LYS A 235 -4.75 -42.70 16.57
N LYS A 236 -5.52 -42.69 15.48
CA LYS A 236 -6.72 -43.53 15.34
C LYS A 236 -6.34 -45.01 15.41
N LYS A 237 -5.30 -45.45 14.69
CA LYS A 237 -4.81 -46.83 14.76
C LYS A 237 -4.24 -47.21 16.12
N GLU A 238 -3.52 -46.31 16.78
CA GLU A 238 -3.03 -46.52 18.15
C GLU A 238 -4.21 -46.70 19.12
N SER A 239 -5.24 -45.86 19.05
CA SER A 239 -6.42 -45.99 19.91
C SER A 239 -7.24 -47.25 19.63
N GLU A 240 -7.44 -47.61 18.36
CA GLU A 240 -8.05 -48.88 17.96
C GLU A 240 -7.26 -50.08 18.52
N ALA A 241 -5.93 -50.04 18.44
CA ALA A 241 -5.07 -51.09 18.98
C ALA A 241 -5.19 -51.20 20.51
N ILE A 242 -5.18 -50.09 21.24
CA ILE A 242 -5.38 -50.07 22.70
C ILE A 242 -6.77 -50.59 23.07
N GLN A 243 -7.81 -50.23 22.32
CA GLN A 243 -9.16 -50.77 22.54
C GLN A 243 -9.20 -52.28 22.35
N ILE A 244 -8.56 -52.82 21.31
CA ILE A 244 -8.49 -54.27 21.08
C ILE A 244 -7.73 -54.94 22.23
N LEU A 245 -6.60 -54.38 22.67
CA LEU A 245 -5.85 -54.91 23.82
C LEU A 245 -6.68 -54.87 25.11
N ALA A 246 -7.37 -53.78 25.38
CA ALA A 246 -8.24 -53.63 26.55
C ALA A 246 -9.42 -54.60 26.50
N GLN A 247 -10.04 -54.79 25.32
CA GLN A 247 -11.09 -55.78 25.11
C GLN A 247 -10.55 -57.19 25.30
N ALA A 248 -9.37 -57.52 24.77
CA ALA A 248 -8.73 -58.81 24.96
C ALA A 248 -8.43 -59.09 26.45
N GLN A 249 -7.92 -58.11 27.18
CA GLN A 249 -7.72 -58.19 28.63
C GLN A 249 -9.05 -58.36 29.37
N GLY A 250 -10.09 -57.61 28.98
CA GLY A 250 -11.43 -57.71 29.56
C GLY A 250 -12.05 -59.09 29.36
N VAL A 251 -11.96 -59.64 28.15
CA VAL A 251 -12.41 -61.01 27.84
C VAL A 251 -11.60 -62.03 28.65
N TYR A 252 -10.27 -61.89 28.70
CA TYR A 252 -9.42 -62.77 29.49
C TYR A 252 -9.82 -62.78 30.97
N LEU A 253 -9.93 -61.61 31.60
CA LEU A 253 -10.35 -61.48 32.99
C LEU A 253 -11.77 -62.02 33.23
N ALA A 254 -12.70 -61.77 32.31
CA ALA A 254 -14.06 -62.29 32.39
C ALA A 254 -14.08 -63.82 32.30
N THR A 255 -13.28 -64.42 31.44
CA THR A 255 -13.16 -65.89 31.35
C THR A 255 -12.57 -66.49 32.62
N LEU A 256 -11.52 -65.89 33.19
CA LEU A 256 -10.94 -66.35 34.45
C LEU A 256 -11.94 -66.23 35.61
N LEU A 257 -12.63 -65.09 35.71
CA LEU A 257 -13.65 -64.88 36.75
C LEU A 257 -14.76 -65.93 36.65
N LYS A 258 -15.18 -66.28 35.43
CA LYS A 258 -16.18 -67.33 35.18
C LYS A 258 -15.68 -68.72 35.62
N GLN A 259 -14.43 -69.06 35.34
CA GLN A 259 -13.84 -70.35 35.74
C GLN A 259 -13.60 -70.44 37.26
N LEU A 260 -13.28 -69.31 37.92
CA LEU A 260 -13.10 -69.21 39.37
C LEU A 260 -14.43 -69.08 40.15
N GLY A 261 -15.57 -69.29 39.49
CA GLY A 261 -16.89 -69.25 40.12
C GLY A 261 -17.30 -67.88 40.65
N GLY A 262 -16.75 -66.79 40.09
CA GLY A 262 -17.04 -65.42 40.54
C GLY A 262 -16.27 -64.97 41.78
N ASN A 263 -15.29 -65.74 42.26
CA ASN A 263 -14.47 -65.36 43.41
C ASN A 263 -13.43 -64.29 43.03
N TYR A 264 -13.76 -63.03 43.31
CA TYR A 264 -12.91 -61.87 43.03
C TYR A 264 -11.58 -61.87 43.80
N ALA A 265 -11.54 -62.43 45.02
CA ALA A 265 -10.33 -62.45 45.84
C ALA A 265 -9.25 -63.35 45.19
N ALA A 266 -9.65 -64.55 44.78
CA ALA A 266 -8.74 -65.47 44.09
C ALA A 266 -8.24 -64.91 42.74
N LEU A 267 -9.11 -64.22 41.99
CA LEU A 267 -8.70 -63.56 40.74
C LEU A 267 -7.70 -62.42 40.99
N ARG A 268 -7.94 -61.58 42.01
CA ARG A 268 -7.03 -60.51 42.39
C ARG A 268 -5.66 -61.05 42.75
N ASP A 269 -5.61 -62.07 43.61
CA ASP A 269 -4.35 -62.67 44.08
C ASP A 269 -3.59 -63.32 42.91
N TYR A 270 -4.30 -64.00 42.00
CA TYR A 270 -3.73 -64.53 40.77
C TYR A 270 -3.11 -63.43 39.89
N ILE A 271 -3.81 -62.31 39.68
CA ILE A 271 -3.27 -61.18 38.89
C ILE A 271 -2.04 -60.57 39.59
N MET A 272 -2.04 -60.48 40.92
CA MET A 272 -0.89 -59.97 41.68
C MET A 272 0.33 -60.90 41.58
N LEU A 273 0.11 -62.21 41.53
CA LEU A 273 1.15 -63.21 41.29
C LEU A 273 1.66 -63.16 39.85
N ASP A 274 0.78 -63.18 38.85
CA ASP A 274 1.13 -63.19 37.42
C ASP A 274 1.96 -61.97 37.01
N LYS A 275 1.62 -60.79 37.55
CA LYS A 275 2.37 -59.55 37.32
C LYS A 275 3.59 -59.37 38.23
N ASN A 276 3.98 -60.38 39.01
CA ASN A 276 5.10 -60.32 39.98
C ASN A 276 5.01 -59.13 40.97
N LEU A 277 3.80 -58.66 41.28
CA LEU A 277 3.57 -57.43 42.03
C LEU A 277 4.16 -57.52 43.46
N PHE A 278 4.09 -58.71 44.07
CA PHE A 278 4.69 -58.96 45.39
C PHE A 278 6.21 -58.83 45.39
N GLN A 279 6.87 -59.28 44.32
CA GLN A 279 8.32 -59.16 44.19
C GLN A 279 8.73 -57.71 43.98
N GLU A 280 7.99 -56.95 43.16
CA GLU A 280 8.23 -55.52 42.97
C GLU A 280 8.03 -54.72 44.25
N ILE A 281 6.95 -54.97 45.00
CA ILE A 281 6.70 -54.31 46.30
C ILE A 281 7.84 -54.62 47.29
N ALA A 282 8.27 -55.87 47.36
CA ALA A 282 9.39 -56.26 48.21
C ALA A 282 10.69 -55.54 47.81
N ASN A 283 10.97 -55.43 46.51
CA ASN A 283 12.13 -54.71 45.99
C ASN A 283 12.08 -53.20 46.26
N ILE A 284 10.91 -52.56 46.11
CA ILE A 284 10.70 -51.13 46.40
C ILE A 284 10.88 -50.85 47.90
N ASN A 285 10.30 -51.70 48.75
CA ASN A 285 10.47 -51.57 50.20
C ASN A 285 11.93 -51.79 50.60
N ALA A 286 12.59 -52.79 50.02
CA ALA A 286 14.01 -53.05 50.26
C ALA A 286 14.89 -51.89 49.77
N SER A 287 14.62 -51.30 48.60
CA SER A 287 15.38 -50.17 48.06
C SER A 287 15.17 -48.89 48.87
N ALA A 288 13.94 -48.63 49.34
CA ALA A 288 13.62 -47.53 50.24
C ALA A 288 14.36 -47.66 51.58
N VAL A 289 14.49 -48.89 52.12
CA VAL A 289 15.22 -49.16 53.36
C VAL A 289 16.75 -49.14 53.16
N LYS A 290 17.24 -49.48 51.95
CA LYS A 290 18.68 -49.55 51.63
C LYS A 290 19.44 -48.23 51.81
N GLY A 291 18.76 -47.08 51.72
CA GLY A 291 19.35 -45.75 51.91
C GLY A 291 19.18 -45.17 53.31
N LEU A 292 18.36 -45.78 54.16
CA LEU A 292 18.23 -45.39 55.55
C LEU A 292 19.44 -45.95 56.30
N GLN A 293 20.29 -45.09 56.84
CA GLN A 293 21.28 -45.45 57.85
C GLN A 293 20.64 -45.20 59.22
N PRO A 294 19.82 -46.09 59.78
CA PRO A 294 19.34 -45.91 61.13
C PRO A 294 20.53 -45.99 62.08
N LYS A 295 20.78 -44.93 62.85
CA LYS A 295 21.60 -45.01 64.06
C LYS A 295 20.83 -45.88 65.04
N MET A 296 21.10 -47.19 65.02
CA MET A 296 20.55 -48.12 65.99
C MET A 296 21.21 -47.84 67.33
N SER A 297 20.50 -47.15 68.22
CA SER A 297 20.89 -47.04 69.63
C SER A 297 20.66 -48.39 70.29
N ILE A 298 21.73 -49.18 70.38
CA ILE A 298 21.73 -50.46 71.08
C ILE A 298 21.76 -50.12 72.57
N TRP A 299 20.61 -50.22 73.26
CA TRP A 299 20.57 -50.12 74.71
C TRP A 299 21.22 -51.36 75.30
N ASN A 300 22.52 -51.29 75.57
CA ASN A 300 23.21 -52.36 76.26
C ASN A 300 23.08 -52.12 77.78
N ASN A 301 22.10 -52.74 78.42
CA ASN A 301 22.07 -52.83 79.88
C ASN A 301 23.19 -53.77 80.32
N GLY A 302 24.34 -53.22 80.69
CA GLY A 302 25.48 -53.99 81.17
C GLY A 302 25.16 -54.73 82.48
N VAL A 303 24.78 -56.00 82.37
CA VAL A 303 25.11 -56.99 83.41
C VAL A 303 26.47 -57.56 83.04
N ASN A 304 27.53 -57.01 83.64
CA ASN A 304 28.87 -57.58 83.54
C ASN A 304 28.87 -58.98 84.18
N GLY A 305 29.13 -59.99 83.38
CA GLY A 305 29.43 -61.34 83.85
C GLY A 305 30.85 -61.42 84.39
N GLY A 306 30.98 -61.84 85.65
CA GLY A 306 32.22 -62.19 86.33
C GLY A 306 31.95 -62.47 87.80
N GLU A 307 32.18 -63.71 88.23
CA GLU A 307 31.69 -64.32 89.47
C GLU A 307 32.22 -63.75 90.81
N GLN A 308 31.42 -64.04 91.85
CA GLN A 308 31.71 -64.13 93.29
C GLN A 308 31.95 -62.85 94.11
N ALA A 309 30.96 -62.47 94.92
CA ALA A 309 30.97 -62.74 96.38
C ALA A 309 29.71 -62.20 97.09
N ASN A 310 29.00 -63.12 97.74
CA ASN A 310 28.24 -63.01 99.00
C ASN A 310 27.68 -61.65 99.48
N GLY A 311 26.35 -61.60 99.62
CA GLY A 311 25.69 -61.19 100.87
C GLY A 311 25.45 -59.70 101.14
N GLY A 312 24.17 -59.33 101.25
CA GLY A 312 23.71 -58.36 102.25
C GLY A 312 23.26 -56.99 101.76
N ALA A 313 21.94 -56.79 101.82
CA ALA A 313 21.24 -55.59 102.28
C ALA A 313 21.71 -54.18 101.84
N GLY A 314 20.84 -53.54 101.05
CA GLY A 314 20.43 -52.14 101.25
C GLY A 314 21.29 -51.06 100.61
N ASP A 315 20.84 -50.51 99.48
CA ASP A 315 21.12 -49.11 99.12
C ASP A 315 20.11 -48.57 98.09
N PRO A 316 19.11 -47.74 98.48
CA PRO A 316 18.18 -47.10 97.54
C PRO A 316 18.83 -46.05 96.63
N VAL A 317 20.13 -45.81 96.79
CA VAL A 317 20.91 -44.88 95.96
C VAL A 317 21.32 -45.51 94.62
N LYS A 318 21.35 -46.85 94.52
CA LYS A 318 21.74 -47.58 93.30
C LYS A 318 20.67 -47.55 92.21
N ASP A 319 19.39 -47.54 92.60
CA ASP A 319 18.26 -47.43 91.66
C ASP A 319 18.08 -45.98 91.17
N ILE A 320 18.33 -44.98 92.02
CA ILE A 320 18.27 -43.56 91.63
C ILE A 320 19.45 -43.19 90.72
N ALA A 321 20.64 -43.77 90.95
CA ALA A 321 21.78 -43.62 90.05
C ALA A 321 21.52 -44.21 88.66
N GLY A 322 20.75 -45.30 88.58
CA GLY A 322 20.26 -45.86 87.31
C GLY A 322 19.37 -44.90 86.54
N VAL A 323 18.40 -44.25 87.22
CA VAL A 323 17.50 -43.26 86.59
C VAL A 323 18.24 -41.98 86.18
N TYR A 324 19.19 -41.50 86.98
CA TYR A 324 20.03 -40.34 86.65
C TYR A 324 21.01 -40.63 85.49
N GLY A 325 21.45 -41.88 85.33
CA GLY A 325 22.23 -42.32 84.17
C GLY A 325 21.42 -42.45 82.87
N MET A 326 20.10 -42.58 82.96
CA MET A 326 19.18 -42.67 81.81
C MET A 326 18.75 -41.30 81.27
N LEU A 327 18.84 -40.25 82.09
CA LEU A 327 18.39 -38.89 81.75
C LEU A 327 19.23 -38.19 80.68
N PRO A 328 20.58 -38.18 80.71
CA PRO A 328 21.39 -37.49 79.70
C PRO A 328 21.19 -38.05 78.27
N PRO A 329 21.15 -39.38 78.05
CA PRO A 329 20.85 -39.94 76.72
C PRO A 329 19.40 -39.70 76.27
N LEU A 330 18.42 -39.72 77.19
CA LEU A 330 17.02 -39.37 76.88
C LEU A 330 16.89 -37.91 76.42
N LEU A 331 17.58 -36.99 77.10
CA LEU A 331 17.59 -35.58 76.72
C LEU A 331 18.34 -35.34 75.40
N GLN A 332 19.42 -36.08 75.13
CA GLN A 332 20.10 -36.04 73.82
C GLN A 332 19.22 -36.58 72.69
N THR A 333 18.54 -37.71 72.88
CA THR A 333 17.66 -38.28 71.83
C THR A 333 16.44 -37.41 71.58
N VAL A 334 15.84 -36.82 72.62
CA VAL A 334 14.74 -35.86 72.45
C VAL A 334 15.24 -34.58 71.77
N HIS A 335 16.43 -34.08 72.11
CA HIS A 335 17.04 -32.92 71.46
C HIS A 335 17.37 -33.20 69.98
N GLU A 336 17.93 -34.37 69.65
CA GLU A 336 18.25 -34.78 68.27
C GLU A 336 17.00 -34.99 67.40
N GLN A 337 15.87 -35.40 67.98
CA GLN A 337 14.63 -35.65 67.23
C GLN A 337 13.69 -34.44 67.17
N THR A 338 13.73 -33.52 68.14
CA THR A 338 12.79 -32.39 68.22
C THR A 338 13.45 -31.01 68.16
N GLY A 339 14.77 -30.91 68.29
CA GLY A 339 15.54 -29.66 68.21
C GLY A 339 15.38 -28.71 69.40
N MET A 340 14.65 -29.09 70.45
CA MET A 340 14.41 -28.22 71.62
C MET A 340 15.45 -28.44 72.73
N LEU A 341 15.94 -27.36 73.34
CA LEU A 341 16.87 -27.41 74.48
C LEU A 341 16.09 -27.57 75.80
N PRO A 342 16.61 -28.35 76.77
CA PRO A 342 15.96 -28.52 78.06
C PRO A 342 16.01 -27.21 78.90
N PRO A 343 15.06 -27.01 79.83
CA PRO A 343 15.01 -25.82 80.68
C PRO A 343 16.29 -25.67 81.53
N ALA A 344 16.76 -24.42 81.71
CA ALA A 344 18.07 -24.10 82.29
C ALA A 344 18.37 -24.67 83.69
N TRP A 345 17.35 -25.07 84.47
CA TRP A 345 17.52 -25.65 85.80
C TRP A 345 17.81 -27.17 85.79
N LEU A 346 17.56 -27.85 84.66
CA LEU A 346 17.80 -29.30 84.50
C LEU A 346 19.22 -29.62 83.98
N GLY A 347 19.97 -28.58 83.59
CA GLY A 347 21.35 -28.67 83.11
C GLY A 347 21.52 -28.15 81.68
N THR A 348 22.71 -27.64 81.38
CA THR A 348 23.11 -27.20 80.03
C THR A 348 23.90 -28.31 79.35
N LEU A 349 23.50 -28.67 78.13
CA LEU A 349 24.35 -29.52 77.28
C LEU A 349 25.57 -28.70 76.86
N THR A 350 26.78 -29.15 77.21
CA THR A 350 28.00 -28.53 76.71
C THR A 350 28.12 -28.85 75.22
N GLU A 351 27.84 -27.88 74.37
CA GLU A 351 28.09 -27.97 72.93
C GLU A 351 29.59 -28.14 72.69
N ASN A 352 29.98 -29.26 72.08
CA ASN A 352 31.30 -29.37 71.48
C ASN A 352 31.33 -28.43 70.28
N THR A 353 32.13 -27.38 70.41
CA THR A 353 32.48 -26.41 69.39
C THR A 353 32.85 -27.09 68.07
N CYS A 354 31.96 -26.99 67.08
CA CYS A 354 32.32 -27.21 65.68
C CYS A 354 33.02 -25.95 65.16
N LEU A 355 34.27 -26.13 64.73
CA LEU A 355 35.09 -25.12 64.06
C LEU A 355 34.40 -24.58 62.80
N GLU A 356 34.60 -23.28 62.59
CA GLU A 356 34.18 -22.48 61.44
C GLU A 356 34.52 -23.11 60.07
N ASN A 357 33.53 -23.12 59.16
CA ASN A 357 33.59 -22.46 57.84
C ASN A 357 32.54 -23.04 56.89
N THR A 358 31.41 -22.36 56.69
CA THR A 358 30.99 -21.75 55.41
C THR A 358 29.54 -21.30 55.50
N CYS A 359 29.38 -19.98 55.55
CA CYS A 359 28.18 -19.29 55.15
C CYS A 359 28.04 -19.45 53.62
N CYS A 360 27.01 -20.16 53.15
CA CYS A 360 26.48 -20.00 51.80
C CYS A 360 24.97 -19.89 51.89
N LEU A 361 24.51 -18.64 51.92
CA LEU A 361 23.21 -18.22 51.42
C LEU A 361 22.94 -18.86 50.05
N ILE A 362 21.87 -19.63 49.93
CA ILE A 362 21.14 -19.75 48.67
C ILE A 362 19.69 -19.38 48.97
N GLN A 363 19.34 -18.19 48.47
CA GLN A 363 17.99 -17.68 48.34
C GLN A 363 17.12 -18.67 47.56
N ILE A 364 15.91 -18.83 48.06
CA ILE A 364 14.76 -19.41 47.39
C ILE A 364 14.24 -18.35 46.40
N ASP A 365 14.18 -18.72 45.12
CA ASP A 365 13.15 -18.27 44.18
C ASP A 365 12.26 -19.48 43.88
#